data_AF-A0A178C1T8-F1
#
_entry.id   AF-A0A178C1T8-F1
#
_cell.length_a   1.000
_cell.length_b   1.000
_cell.length_c   1.000
_cell.angle_alpha   90.00
_cell.angle_beta   90.00
_cell.angle_gamma   90.00
#
_symmetry.space_group_name_H-M   'P 1'
#
loop_
_entity.id
_entity.type
_entity.pdbx_description
1 polymer ?
#
loop_
_entity_poly.entity_id
_entity_poly.type
_entity_poly.pdbx_seq_one_letter_code
_entity_poly.pdbx_strand_id
1 'polypeptide(L)'
;MGSSCVSCNRTFRSEEGLRQHMRDSPAHASNCETCNRSFGSAEALKQHLRDSPFHKQPPETPLDSFFRSFPTFVYDPSLPPSTSYARLRRHQGWRRDDTASQDAWTRYQDALASELRMWFGSEDDLKAWHSLCRAIGVTPLPRTCRQCEQAVRRTHVNIVDLIEWGRRRGGDTDDARVPTFRNEAELRTYTKKTRKIFRNTLEHDNVVLRHLLRHIFGTRR
;
A
#
# COMPACT_ATOMS: atom_id res chain seq x y z
N MET A 1 51.43 -8.32 -18.56
CA MET A 1 50.17 -9.07 -18.71
C MET A 1 49.04 -8.09 -18.44
N GLY A 2 48.07 -7.96 -19.36
CA GLY A 2 46.94 -7.03 -19.20
C GLY A 2 45.85 -7.66 -18.34
N SER A 3 45.23 -6.88 -17.46
CA SER A 3 44.13 -7.34 -16.60
C SER A 3 42.80 -7.04 -17.27
N SER A 4 41.94 -8.04 -17.46
CA SER A 4 40.67 -7.92 -18.19
C SER A 4 39.45 -8.04 -17.27
N CYS A 5 38.42 -7.23 -17.53
CA CYS A 5 37.12 -7.33 -16.88
C CYS A 5 36.30 -8.45 -17.50
N VAL A 6 35.93 -9.46 -16.72
CA VAL A 6 35.12 -10.61 -17.21
C VAL A 6 33.69 -10.19 -17.54
N SER A 7 33.16 -9.19 -16.85
CA SER A 7 31.75 -8.79 -16.96
C SER A 7 31.43 -7.92 -18.20
N CYS A 8 32.42 -7.20 -18.77
CA CYS A 8 32.24 -6.43 -20.01
C CYS A 8 33.37 -6.61 -21.04
N ASN A 9 34.26 -7.58 -20.79
CA ASN A 9 35.37 -7.97 -21.66
C ASN A 9 36.36 -6.85 -22.05
N ARG A 10 36.44 -5.78 -21.25
CA ARG A 10 37.41 -4.69 -21.44
C ARG A 10 38.77 -5.03 -20.85
N THR A 11 39.84 -4.72 -21.58
CA THR A 11 41.22 -4.96 -21.15
C THR A 11 41.87 -3.68 -20.61
N PHE A 12 42.61 -3.80 -19.52
CA PHE A 12 43.29 -2.69 -18.84
C PHE A 12 44.80 -2.90 -18.81
N ARG A 13 45.53 -1.78 -18.80
CA ARG A 13 47.00 -1.76 -18.79
C ARG A 13 47.61 -2.13 -17.43
N SER A 14 46.81 -2.12 -16.36
CA SER A 14 47.22 -2.50 -15.01
C SER A 14 46.05 -3.08 -14.20
N GLU A 15 46.37 -3.76 -13.11
CA GLU A 15 45.39 -4.30 -12.18
C GLU A 15 44.67 -3.19 -11.39
N GLU A 16 45.37 -2.12 -11.03
CA GLU A 16 44.76 -0.94 -10.42
C GLU A 16 43.71 -0.30 -11.35
N GLY A 17 44.00 -0.26 -12.66
CA GLY A 17 43.06 0.23 -13.66
C GLY A 17 41.80 -0.64 -13.76
N LEU A 18 41.95 -1.96 -13.66
CA LEU A 18 40.82 -2.89 -13.60
C LEU A 18 40.00 -2.71 -12.31
N ARG A 19 40.65 -2.57 -11.14
CA ARG A 19 39.94 -2.36 -9.86
C ARG A 19 39.17 -1.05 -9.83
N GLN A 20 39.72 0.02 -10.39
CA GLN A 20 38.99 1.29 -10.51
C GLN A 20 37.79 1.15 -11.44
N HIS A 21 37.96 0.49 -12.58
CA HIS A 21 36.88 0.22 -13.52
C HIS A 21 35.71 -0.57 -12.89
N MET A 22 36.00 -1.60 -12.08
CA MET A 22 34.96 -2.40 -11.42
C MET A 22 34.15 -1.60 -10.37
N ARG A 23 34.71 -0.53 -9.80
CA ARG A 23 34.01 0.34 -8.83
C ARG A 23 33.14 1.39 -9.48
N ASP A 24 33.62 1.99 -10.58
CA ASP A 24 33.02 3.22 -11.13
C ASP A 24 32.20 2.98 -12.39
N SER A 25 32.29 1.80 -13.01
CA SER A 25 31.61 1.55 -14.27
C SER A 25 30.10 1.34 -14.06
N PRO A 26 29.24 2.12 -14.75
CA PRO A 26 27.79 1.88 -14.73
C PRO A 26 27.39 0.53 -15.33
N ALA A 27 28.28 -0.11 -16.10
CA ALA A 27 28.07 -1.45 -16.63
C ALA A 27 28.02 -2.54 -15.53
N HIS A 28 28.51 -2.24 -14.33
CA HIS A 28 28.54 -3.14 -13.18
C HIS A 28 27.83 -2.55 -11.95
N ALA A 29 27.14 -1.41 -12.14
CA ALA A 29 26.34 -0.80 -11.09
C ALA A 29 25.23 -1.77 -10.67
N SER A 30 25.17 -2.05 -9.36
CA SER A 30 24.07 -2.80 -8.77
C SER A 30 22.93 -1.82 -8.53
N ASN A 31 21.85 -1.96 -9.30
CA ASN A 31 20.70 -1.06 -9.21
C ASN A 31 19.66 -1.60 -8.22
N CYS A 32 19.03 -0.71 -7.46
CA CYS A 32 17.83 -1.08 -6.72
C CYS A 32 16.65 -1.10 -7.69
N GLU A 33 16.06 -2.27 -7.94
CA GLU A 33 14.92 -2.41 -8.86
C GLU A 33 13.69 -1.61 -8.41
N THR A 34 13.51 -1.41 -7.09
CA THR A 34 12.34 -0.72 -6.52
C THR A 34 12.42 0.82 -6.61
N CYS A 35 13.61 1.42 -6.55
CA CYS A 35 13.77 2.89 -6.60
C CYS A 35 14.71 3.39 -7.70
N ASN A 36 15.21 2.47 -8.52
CA ASN A 36 16.11 2.69 -9.65
C ASN A 36 17.38 3.50 -9.34
N ARG A 37 17.85 3.49 -8.08
CA ARG A 37 19.13 4.08 -7.69
C ARG A 37 20.28 3.11 -7.99
N SER A 38 21.34 3.65 -8.57
CA SER A 38 22.56 2.91 -8.89
C SER A 38 23.57 2.93 -7.75
N PHE A 39 24.16 1.78 -7.45
CA PHE A 39 25.19 1.62 -6.43
C PHE A 39 26.45 1.02 -7.05
N GLY A 40 27.62 1.49 -6.62
CA GLY A 40 28.92 1.04 -7.12
C GLY A 40 29.34 -0.37 -6.69
N SER A 41 28.51 -1.08 -5.91
CA SER A 41 28.73 -2.48 -5.53
C SER A 41 27.44 -3.16 -5.07
N ALA A 42 27.44 -4.50 -5.09
CA ALA A 42 26.35 -5.32 -4.55
C ALA A 42 26.22 -5.15 -3.03
N GLU A 43 27.32 -4.95 -2.31
CA GLU A 43 27.34 -4.68 -0.87
C GLU A 43 26.69 -3.33 -0.55
N ALA A 44 26.99 -2.29 -1.33
CA ALA A 44 26.35 -0.98 -1.18
C ALA A 44 24.85 -1.05 -1.48
N LEU A 45 24.44 -1.84 -2.48
CA LEU A 45 23.02 -2.12 -2.74
C LEU A 45 22.38 -2.88 -1.57
N LYS A 46 23.02 -3.93 -1.03
CA LYS A 46 22.50 -4.68 0.14
C LYS A 46 22.37 -3.81 1.38
N GLN A 47 23.36 -2.94 1.64
CA GLN A 47 23.31 -1.97 2.73
C GLN A 47 22.15 -1.00 2.52
N HIS A 48 21.99 -0.49 1.30
CA HIS A 48 20.87 0.36 0.94
C HIS A 48 19.52 -0.33 1.16
N LEU A 49 19.36 -1.59 0.73
CA LEU A 49 18.12 -2.35 0.94
C LEU A 49 17.82 -2.58 2.43
N ARG A 50 18.86 -2.79 3.25
CA ARG A 50 18.74 -3.00 4.70
C ARG A 50 18.45 -1.72 5.47
N ASP A 51 19.07 -0.60 5.09
CA ASP A 51 19.05 0.63 5.89
C ASP A 51 18.00 1.64 5.41
N SER A 52 17.67 1.60 4.12
CA SER A 52 16.69 2.50 3.53
C SER A 52 15.32 2.24 4.15
N PRO A 53 14.66 3.27 4.71
CA PRO A 53 13.28 3.14 5.19
C PRO A 53 12.30 2.77 4.07
N PHE A 54 12.69 2.94 2.79
CA PHE A 54 11.93 2.46 1.64
C PHE A 54 12.07 0.95 1.36
N HIS A 55 13.08 0.27 1.92
CA HIS A 55 13.40 -1.14 1.63
C HIS A 55 13.55 -2.05 2.86
N LYS A 56 13.68 -1.47 4.06
CA LYS A 56 13.34 -2.17 5.30
C LYS A 56 11.96 -2.82 5.10
N GLN A 57 11.82 -4.06 5.58
CA GLN A 57 10.56 -4.81 5.52
C GLN A 57 9.35 -3.89 5.66
N PRO A 58 8.28 -4.09 4.87
CA PRO A 58 7.16 -3.15 4.84
C PRO A 58 6.83 -2.78 6.29
N PRO A 59 6.81 -1.47 6.62
CA PRO A 59 6.61 -1.04 7.99
C PRO A 59 5.41 -1.82 8.51
N GLU A 60 5.55 -2.47 9.68
CA GLU A 60 4.46 -3.23 10.27
C GLU A 60 3.24 -2.32 10.24
N THR A 61 2.30 -2.64 9.35
CA THR A 61 1.21 -1.71 9.09
C THR A 61 0.27 -1.75 10.29
N PRO A 62 -0.57 -0.73 10.51
CA PRO A 62 -1.58 -0.77 11.55
C PRO A 62 -2.41 -2.06 11.56
N LEU A 63 -2.77 -2.63 10.39
CA LEU A 63 -3.45 -3.93 10.35
C LEU A 63 -2.53 -5.10 10.70
N ASP A 64 -1.26 -5.09 10.28
CA ASP A 64 -0.32 -6.15 10.65
C ASP A 64 -0.15 -6.21 12.16
N SER A 65 0.03 -5.06 12.82
CA SER A 65 0.09 -4.93 14.27
C SER A 65 -1.21 -5.42 14.94
N PHE A 66 -2.37 -5.03 14.40
CA PHE A 66 -3.67 -5.49 14.88
C PHE A 66 -3.79 -7.03 14.84
N PHE A 67 -3.53 -7.66 13.69
CA PHE A 67 -3.69 -9.11 13.54
C PHE A 67 -2.67 -9.90 14.37
N ARG A 68 -1.43 -9.40 14.48
CA ARG A 68 -0.38 -10.01 15.31
C ARG A 68 -0.61 -9.87 16.81
N SER A 69 -1.49 -8.96 17.25
CA SER A 69 -1.89 -8.86 18.66
C SER A 69 -2.67 -10.08 19.17
N PHE A 70 -3.06 -11.00 18.29
CA PHE A 70 -3.71 -12.27 18.64
C PHE A 70 -2.71 -13.44 18.50
N PRO A 71 -1.98 -13.83 19.57
CA PRO A 71 -0.83 -14.74 19.47
C PRO A 71 -1.18 -16.16 19.00
N THR A 72 -2.42 -16.60 19.24
CA THR A 72 -2.89 -17.93 18.79
C THR A 72 -3.46 -17.93 17.38
N PHE A 73 -3.61 -16.75 16.75
CA PHE A 73 -4.15 -16.61 15.42
C PHE A 73 -3.03 -16.63 14.37
N VAL A 74 -3.10 -17.57 13.43
CA VAL A 74 -2.14 -17.66 12.31
C VAL A 74 -2.48 -16.59 11.27
N TYR A 75 -1.83 -15.43 11.40
CA TYR A 75 -1.97 -14.31 10.49
C TYR A 75 -1.17 -14.50 9.20
N ASP A 76 -1.84 -14.33 8.06
CA ASP A 76 -1.24 -14.32 6.73
C ASP A 76 -1.42 -12.93 6.09
N PRO A 77 -0.34 -12.12 5.97
CA PRO A 77 -0.41 -10.76 5.45
C PRO A 77 -0.67 -10.67 3.94
N SER A 78 -0.61 -11.79 3.21
CA SER A 78 -0.92 -11.83 1.77
C SER A 78 -2.42 -11.81 1.49
N LEU A 79 -3.25 -12.11 2.50
CA LEU A 79 -4.70 -12.15 2.36
C LEU A 79 -5.34 -10.76 2.47
N PRO A 80 -6.51 -10.55 1.83
CA PRO A 80 -7.30 -9.36 2.04
C PRO A 80 -7.62 -9.16 3.54
N PRO A 81 -7.53 -7.93 4.08
CA PRO A 81 -7.85 -7.64 5.48
C PRO A 81 -9.23 -8.14 5.91
N SER A 82 -10.21 -8.00 5.03
CA SER A 82 -11.58 -8.51 5.23
C SER A 82 -11.62 -10.04 5.42
N THR A 83 -10.79 -10.77 4.67
CA THR A 83 -10.65 -12.23 4.78
C THR A 83 -9.93 -12.61 6.07
N SER A 84 -8.83 -11.94 6.39
CA SER A 84 -8.09 -12.14 7.65
C SER A 84 -8.97 -11.89 8.87
N TYR A 85 -9.79 -10.83 8.86
CA TYR A 85 -10.73 -10.56 9.94
C TYR A 85 -11.83 -11.62 10.05
N ALA A 86 -12.38 -12.10 8.93
CA ALA A 86 -13.36 -13.19 8.95
C ALA A 86 -12.78 -14.50 9.54
N ARG A 87 -11.50 -14.81 9.24
CA ARG A 87 -10.77 -15.93 9.85
C ARG A 87 -10.57 -15.73 11.34
N LEU A 88 -10.15 -14.53 11.76
CA LEU A 88 -9.94 -14.19 13.17
C LEU A 88 -11.23 -14.36 13.99
N ARG A 89 -12.36 -13.84 13.49
CA ARG A 89 -13.66 -14.01 14.17
C ARG A 89 -14.04 -15.48 14.39
N ARG A 90 -13.76 -16.33 13.40
CA ARG A 90 -14.03 -17.77 13.48
C ARG A 90 -13.10 -18.44 14.47
N HIS A 91 -11.82 -18.09 14.45
CA HIS A 91 -10.78 -18.60 15.36
C HIS A 91 -11.12 -18.28 16.82
N GLN A 92 -11.59 -17.06 17.10
CA GLN A 92 -11.95 -16.63 18.45
C GLN A 92 -13.33 -17.11 18.90
N GLY A 93 -14.16 -17.66 18.01
CA GLY A 93 -15.50 -18.15 18.34
C GLY A 93 -16.48 -17.05 18.80
N TRP A 94 -16.24 -15.79 18.42
CA TRP A 94 -17.00 -14.64 18.89
C TRP A 94 -18.49 -14.68 18.52
N ARG A 95 -19.34 -14.40 19.52
CA ARG A 95 -20.80 -14.27 19.35
C ARG A 95 -21.20 -12.83 19.05
N ARG A 96 -22.47 -12.61 18.69
CA ARG A 96 -22.95 -11.31 18.17
C ARG A 96 -22.93 -10.18 19.21
N ASP A 97 -23.05 -10.52 20.49
CA ASP A 97 -23.13 -9.57 21.61
C ASP A 97 -21.90 -9.64 22.52
N ASP A 98 -20.80 -10.20 22.00
CA ASP A 98 -19.54 -10.32 22.70
C ASP A 98 -18.78 -8.98 22.68
N THR A 99 -18.47 -8.45 23.87
CA THR A 99 -17.73 -7.19 24.03
C THR A 99 -16.32 -7.29 23.45
N ALA A 100 -15.66 -8.45 23.54
CA ALA A 100 -14.35 -8.67 22.94
C ALA A 100 -14.42 -8.61 21.41
N SER A 101 -15.51 -9.12 20.83
CA SER A 101 -15.76 -8.99 19.39
C SER A 101 -15.98 -7.55 18.96
N GLN A 102 -16.65 -6.75 19.79
CA GLN A 102 -16.91 -5.34 19.51
C GLN A 102 -15.63 -4.52 19.60
N ASP A 103 -14.82 -4.72 20.65
CA ASP A 103 -13.50 -4.09 20.81
C ASP A 103 -12.58 -4.42 19.64
N ALA A 104 -12.44 -5.70 19.31
CA ALA A 104 -11.60 -6.13 18.20
C ALA A 104 -12.09 -5.59 16.84
N TRP A 105 -13.40 -5.41 16.67
CA TRP A 105 -13.94 -4.77 15.48
C TRP A 105 -13.57 -3.28 15.41
N THR A 106 -13.68 -2.56 16.52
CA THR A 106 -13.28 -1.14 16.60
C THR A 106 -11.80 -0.99 16.27
N ARG A 107 -10.93 -1.75 16.94
CA ARG A 107 -9.47 -1.74 16.69
C ARG A 107 -9.12 -2.08 15.23
N TYR A 108 -9.85 -3.01 14.62
CA TYR A 108 -9.69 -3.33 13.20
C TYR A 108 -10.08 -2.15 12.29
N GLN A 109 -11.17 -1.44 12.60
CA GLN A 109 -11.60 -0.26 11.84
C GLN A 109 -10.62 0.92 11.98
N ASP A 110 -10.06 1.13 13.18
CA ASP A 110 -9.05 2.16 13.42
C ASP A 110 -7.75 1.85 12.67
N ALA A 111 -7.38 0.57 12.61
CA ALA A 111 -6.25 0.11 11.81
C ALA A 111 -6.48 0.33 10.30
N LEU A 112 -7.69 0.07 9.78
CA LEU A 112 -8.05 0.39 8.39
C LEU A 112 -7.95 1.89 8.11
N ALA A 113 -8.47 2.74 9.00
CA ALA A 113 -8.43 4.20 8.85
C ALA A 113 -6.98 4.73 8.88
N SER A 114 -6.16 4.18 9.78
CA SER A 114 -4.75 4.50 9.89
C SER A 114 -3.95 4.10 8.66
N GLU A 115 -4.24 2.92 8.08
CA GLU A 115 -3.61 2.51 6.82
C GLU A 115 -4.02 3.35 5.63
N LEU A 116 -5.29 3.73 5.53
CA LEU A 116 -5.71 4.62 4.45
C LEU A 116 -4.94 5.94 4.51
N ARG A 117 -4.74 6.50 5.71
CA ARG A 117 -3.90 7.69 5.91
C ARG A 117 -2.44 7.43 5.53
N MET A 118 -1.90 6.27 5.91
CA MET A 118 -0.53 5.87 5.58
C MET A 118 -0.30 5.79 4.06
N TRP A 119 -1.26 5.24 3.30
CA TRP A 119 -1.10 5.01 1.86
C TRP A 119 -1.43 6.22 0.99
N PHE A 120 -2.40 7.04 1.39
CA PHE A 120 -2.92 8.15 0.57
C PHE A 120 -2.68 9.53 1.18
N GLY A 121 -1.90 9.62 2.26
CA GLY A 121 -1.37 10.89 2.79
C GLY A 121 -2.40 11.86 3.39
N SER A 122 -1.96 13.11 3.58
CA SER A 122 -2.74 14.27 4.05
C SER A 122 -3.13 15.22 2.90
N GLU A 123 -4.04 16.17 3.14
CA GLU A 123 -4.75 16.98 2.09
C GLU A 123 -3.84 17.68 1.07
N ASP A 124 -2.63 18.06 1.50
CA ASP A 124 -1.78 19.00 0.77
C ASP A 124 -0.71 18.35 -0.12
N ASP A 125 -0.69 17.01 -0.22
CA ASP A 125 0.28 16.31 -1.08
C ASP A 125 -0.34 15.88 -2.42
N LEU A 126 0.02 16.60 -3.48
CA LEU A 126 -0.39 16.28 -4.85
C LEU A 126 0.05 14.87 -5.28
N LYS A 127 1.18 14.36 -4.78
CA LYS A 127 1.64 12.99 -5.09
C LYS A 127 0.70 11.96 -4.47
N ALA A 128 0.24 12.21 -3.25
CA ALA A 128 -0.71 11.34 -2.55
C ALA A 128 -2.08 11.32 -3.26
N TRP A 129 -2.54 12.50 -3.71
CA TRP A 129 -3.72 12.61 -4.58
C TRP A 129 -3.57 11.89 -5.90
N HIS A 130 -2.40 11.95 -6.54
CA HIS A 130 -2.13 11.21 -7.77
C HIS A 130 -2.15 9.70 -7.54
N SER A 131 -1.61 9.20 -6.43
CA SER A 131 -1.72 7.78 -6.07
C SER A 131 -3.18 7.34 -5.94
N LEU A 132 -4.00 8.13 -5.25
CA LEU A 132 -5.44 7.85 -5.15
C LEU A 132 -6.13 7.90 -6.52
N CYS A 133 -5.86 8.92 -7.32
CA CYS A 133 -6.39 9.07 -8.68
C CYS A 133 -6.04 7.89 -9.58
N ARG A 134 -4.79 7.41 -9.53
CA ARG A 134 -4.36 6.21 -10.26
C ARG A 134 -5.11 4.97 -9.79
N ALA A 135 -5.22 4.77 -8.47
CA ALA A 135 -5.93 3.62 -7.91
C ALA A 135 -7.36 3.53 -8.44
N ILE A 136 -8.08 4.65 -8.52
CA ILE A 136 -9.46 4.72 -9.01
C ILE A 136 -9.60 4.90 -10.53
N GLY A 137 -8.49 4.93 -11.28
CA GLY A 137 -8.49 5.01 -12.74
C GLY A 137 -8.79 6.41 -13.33
N VAL A 138 -8.50 7.50 -12.62
CA VAL A 138 -8.60 8.86 -13.16
C VAL A 138 -7.45 9.11 -14.13
N THR A 139 -7.79 9.30 -15.40
CA THR A 139 -6.86 9.61 -16.49
C THR A 139 -7.46 10.68 -17.41
N PRO A 140 -6.72 11.75 -17.78
CA PRO A 140 -5.37 12.10 -17.34
C PRO A 140 -5.32 12.54 -15.86
N LEU A 141 -4.15 12.45 -15.24
CA LEU A 141 -3.98 12.88 -13.85
C LEU A 141 -4.18 14.40 -13.72
N PRO A 142 -5.01 14.86 -12.76
CA PRO A 142 -5.24 16.29 -12.60
C PRO A 142 -4.00 17.04 -12.11
N ARG A 143 -3.92 18.34 -12.40
CA ARG A 143 -2.72 19.15 -12.11
C ARG A 143 -2.71 19.77 -10.72
N THR A 144 -3.85 19.77 -10.03
CA THR A 144 -4.00 20.39 -8.70
C THR A 144 -4.76 19.48 -7.73
N CYS A 145 -4.51 19.64 -6.43
CA CYS A 145 -5.19 18.86 -5.38
C CYS A 145 -6.72 19.04 -5.46
N ARG A 146 -7.20 20.27 -5.71
CA ARG A 146 -8.64 20.57 -5.86
C ARG A 146 -9.29 19.80 -7.02
N GLN A 147 -8.59 19.62 -8.13
CA GLN A 147 -9.11 18.83 -9.25
C GLN A 147 -9.12 17.33 -8.92
N CYS A 148 -8.10 16.84 -8.22
CA CYS A 148 -8.05 15.46 -7.72
C CYS A 148 -9.20 15.18 -6.77
N GLU A 149 -9.45 16.09 -5.83
CA GLU A 149 -10.55 16.02 -4.87
C GLU A 149 -11.90 15.91 -5.59
N GLN A 150 -12.15 16.73 -6.61
CA GLN A 150 -13.40 16.69 -7.37
C GLN A 150 -13.58 15.37 -8.13
N ALA A 151 -12.50 14.83 -8.71
CA ALA A 151 -12.54 13.55 -9.41
C ALA A 151 -12.83 12.39 -8.44
N VAL A 152 -12.21 12.40 -7.27
CA VAL A 152 -12.42 11.41 -6.20
C VAL A 152 -13.84 11.48 -5.67
N ARG A 153 -14.39 12.68 -5.41
CA ARG A 153 -15.79 12.87 -4.95
C ARG A 153 -16.82 12.30 -5.95
N ARG A 154 -16.52 12.32 -7.25
CA ARG A 154 -17.41 11.78 -8.31
C ARG A 154 -17.33 10.28 -8.47
N THR A 155 -16.36 9.63 -7.83
CA THR A 155 -16.13 8.19 -7.95
C THR A 155 -16.69 7.47 -6.74
N HIS A 156 -17.39 6.35 -6.95
CA HIS A 156 -17.81 5.47 -5.87
C HIS A 156 -16.84 4.28 -5.82
N VAL A 157 -16.23 4.07 -4.67
CA VAL A 157 -15.18 3.05 -4.47
C VAL A 157 -15.27 2.50 -3.06
N ASN A 158 -14.89 1.23 -2.88
CA ASN A 158 -14.81 0.63 -1.56
C ASN A 158 -13.46 0.95 -0.90
N ILE A 159 -13.49 1.46 0.33
CA ILE A 159 -12.28 1.89 1.06
C ILE A 159 -11.33 0.73 1.35
N VAL A 160 -11.84 -0.48 1.60
CA VAL A 160 -10.98 -1.65 1.85
C VAL A 160 -10.25 -2.07 0.57
N ASP A 161 -10.88 -1.92 -0.61
CA ASP A 161 -10.20 -2.16 -1.89
C ASP A 161 -9.03 -1.19 -2.12
N LEU A 162 -9.19 0.08 -1.71
CA LEU A 162 -8.11 1.07 -1.77
C LEU A 162 -6.95 0.71 -0.83
N ILE A 163 -7.25 0.24 0.38
CA ILE A 163 -6.22 -0.22 1.32
C ILE A 163 -5.52 -1.46 0.77
N GLU A 164 -6.26 -2.43 0.23
CA GLU A 164 -5.70 -3.61 -0.43
C GLU A 164 -4.83 -3.24 -1.65
N TRP A 165 -5.17 -2.18 -2.37
CA TRP A 165 -4.34 -1.63 -3.43
C TRP A 165 -3.06 -0.99 -2.92
N GLY A 166 -3.15 -0.17 -1.86
CA GLY A 166 -1.99 0.45 -1.21
C GLY A 166 -1.01 -0.58 -0.64
N ARG A 167 -1.52 -1.62 0.04
CA ARG A 167 -0.74 -2.73 0.59
C ARG A 167 0.02 -3.53 -0.48
N ARG A 168 -0.46 -3.56 -1.73
CA ARG A 168 0.25 -4.16 -2.88
C ARG A 168 1.38 -3.26 -3.43
N ARG A 169 1.76 -2.20 -2.70
CA ARG A 169 2.78 -1.19 -3.05
C ARG A 169 2.47 -0.43 -4.35
N GLY A 170 1.19 -0.18 -4.63
CA GLY A 170 0.77 0.65 -5.75
C GLY A 170 1.25 0.08 -7.09
N GLY A 171 0.50 -0.92 -7.57
CA GLY A 171 0.64 -1.60 -8.86
C GLY A 171 1.77 -1.10 -9.76
N ASP A 172 2.82 -1.90 -9.86
CA ASP A 172 3.87 -1.79 -10.90
C ASP A 172 3.33 -2.10 -12.31
N THR A 173 2.00 -2.15 -12.45
CA THR A 173 1.25 -2.42 -13.68
C THR A 173 0.03 -1.50 -13.72
N ASP A 174 -0.13 -0.76 -14.82
CA ASP A 174 -1.23 0.19 -15.09
C ASP A 174 -2.65 -0.43 -15.00
N ASP A 175 -2.73 -1.76 -14.92
CA ASP A 175 -3.96 -2.56 -14.95
C ASP A 175 -4.50 -2.92 -13.56
N ALA A 176 -3.76 -2.62 -12.48
CA ALA A 176 -4.14 -3.02 -11.13
C ALA A 176 -5.14 -2.05 -10.46
N ARG A 177 -6.12 -1.49 -11.18
CA ARG A 177 -7.07 -0.51 -10.61
C ARG A 177 -8.03 -1.15 -9.60
N VAL A 178 -8.55 -0.34 -8.67
CA VAL A 178 -9.62 -0.81 -7.77
C VAL A 178 -10.98 -0.77 -8.48
N PRO A 179 -11.92 -1.65 -8.11
CA PRO A 179 -13.28 -1.57 -8.60
C PRO A 179 -13.92 -0.21 -8.28
N THR A 180 -14.39 0.48 -9.31
CA THR A 180 -15.19 1.70 -9.19
C THR A 180 -16.62 1.44 -9.63
N PHE A 181 -17.56 2.18 -9.04
CA PHE A 181 -18.99 1.96 -9.20
C PHE A 181 -19.67 3.23 -9.71
N ARG A 182 -20.77 3.05 -10.44
CA ARG A 182 -21.49 4.18 -11.04
C ARG A 182 -22.24 5.00 -9.99
N ASN A 183 -22.73 4.33 -8.94
CA ASN A 183 -23.55 4.94 -7.90
C ASN A 183 -23.41 4.20 -6.56
N GLU A 184 -23.99 4.79 -5.51
CA GLU A 184 -23.97 4.23 -4.17
C GLU A 184 -24.68 2.87 -4.05
N ALA A 185 -25.69 2.60 -4.88
CA ALA A 185 -26.45 1.35 -4.82
C ALA A 185 -25.60 0.15 -5.28
N GLU A 186 -24.82 0.33 -6.35
CA GLU A 186 -23.84 -0.67 -6.81
C GLU A 186 -22.74 -0.88 -5.76
N LEU A 187 -22.15 0.19 -5.24
CA LEU A 187 -21.13 0.12 -4.18
C LEU A 187 -21.67 -0.59 -2.93
N ARG A 188 -22.93 -0.33 -2.55
CA ARG A 188 -23.59 -0.98 -1.40
C ARG A 188 -23.77 -2.48 -1.64
N THR A 189 -24.25 -2.85 -2.82
CA THR A 189 -24.44 -4.27 -3.21
C THR A 189 -23.11 -5.01 -3.16
N TYR A 190 -22.07 -4.43 -3.76
CA TYR A 190 -20.72 -4.97 -3.73
C TYR A 190 -20.21 -5.13 -2.30
N THR A 191 -20.28 -4.08 -1.48
CA THR A 191 -19.80 -4.07 -0.09
C THR A 191 -20.48 -5.13 0.77
N LYS A 192 -21.80 -5.34 0.59
CA LYS A 192 -22.54 -6.39 1.28
C LYS A 192 -22.12 -7.79 0.82
N LYS A 193 -21.93 -7.98 -0.49
CA LYS A 193 -21.54 -9.26 -1.09
C LYS A 193 -20.14 -9.68 -0.65
N THR A 194 -19.17 -8.76 -0.68
CA THR A 194 -17.76 -9.04 -0.38
C THR A 194 -17.41 -8.96 1.09
N ARG A 195 -18.30 -8.41 1.93
CA ARG A 195 -18.06 -8.15 3.36
C ARG A 195 -16.87 -7.20 3.62
N LYS A 196 -16.46 -6.43 2.61
CA LYS A 196 -15.43 -5.37 2.72
C LYS A 196 -15.99 -4.12 3.39
N ILE A 197 -16.24 -4.23 4.69
CA ILE A 197 -16.96 -3.22 5.47
C ILE A 197 -15.95 -2.26 6.13
N PHE A 198 -16.12 -0.98 5.83
CA PHE A 198 -15.49 0.13 6.53
C PHE A 198 -16.59 0.93 7.25
N ARG A 199 -16.47 1.13 8.57
CA ARG A 199 -17.38 1.96 9.35
C ARG A 199 -16.92 3.40 9.25
N ASN A 200 -17.87 4.31 9.04
CA ASN A 200 -17.60 5.74 9.12
C ASN A 200 -17.31 6.11 10.59
N THR A 201 -16.05 6.16 10.96
CA THR A 201 -15.60 6.77 12.21
C THR A 201 -15.24 8.23 11.92
N LEU A 202 -16.25 9.10 12.01
CA LEU A 202 -16.12 10.57 11.85
C LEU A 202 -15.11 11.21 12.82
N GLU A 203 -14.57 10.44 13.76
CA GLU A 203 -13.58 10.85 14.76
C GLU A 203 -12.15 10.89 14.23
N HIS A 204 -11.89 10.34 13.05
CA HIS A 204 -10.55 10.40 12.45
C HIS A 204 -10.45 11.60 11.52
N ASP A 205 -9.49 12.50 11.78
CA ASP A 205 -9.01 13.55 10.86
C ASP A 205 -8.34 12.95 9.59
N ASN A 206 -8.99 11.97 8.97
CA ASN A 206 -8.57 11.37 7.72
C ASN A 206 -9.31 12.08 6.59
N VAL A 207 -8.54 12.87 5.86
CA VAL A 207 -9.04 13.79 4.86
C VAL A 207 -9.59 13.03 3.67
N VAL A 208 -8.86 12.00 3.26
CA VAL A 208 -9.25 11.14 2.15
C VAL A 208 -10.62 10.50 2.44
N LEU A 209 -10.89 10.12 3.69
CA LEU A 209 -12.21 9.64 4.10
C LEU A 209 -13.31 10.67 3.88
N ARG A 210 -13.08 11.97 4.13
CA ARG A 210 -14.10 13.03 3.92
C ARG A 210 -14.61 13.09 2.49
N HIS A 211 -13.79 12.69 1.52
CA HIS A 211 -14.15 12.71 0.10
C HIS A 211 -14.69 11.35 -0.40
N LEU A 212 -14.32 10.25 0.26
CA LEU A 212 -14.67 8.88 -0.13
C LEU A 212 -15.86 8.28 0.61
N LEU A 213 -16.16 8.75 1.83
CA LEU A 213 -17.23 8.19 2.65
C LEU A 213 -18.60 8.37 1.99
N ARG A 214 -19.38 7.29 1.98
CA ARG A 214 -20.77 7.25 1.49
C ARG A 214 -21.63 6.54 2.51
N HIS A 215 -22.92 6.85 2.56
CA HIS A 215 -23.86 6.20 3.47
C HIS A 215 -24.27 4.81 2.93
N ILE A 216 -23.43 3.81 3.19
CA ILE A 216 -23.63 2.44 2.67
C ILE A 216 -24.69 1.67 3.47
N PHE A 217 -24.79 1.89 4.78
CA PHE A 217 -25.83 1.30 5.63
C PHE A 217 -26.76 2.44 6.06
N GLY A 218 -28.02 2.36 5.64
CA GLY A 218 -29.02 3.36 6.04
C GLY A 218 -29.16 3.39 7.57
N THR A 219 -29.39 4.59 8.12
CA THR A 219 -29.98 4.72 9.45
C THR A 219 -31.25 3.88 9.47
N ARG A 220 -31.33 2.89 10.36
CA ARG A 220 -32.63 2.35 10.75
C ARG A 220 -33.41 3.54 11.28
N ARG A 221 -34.44 3.98 10.55
CA ARG A 221 -35.56 4.70 11.16
C ARG A 221 -36.25 3.75 12.12
#